data_AF-A0A820K4Z2-F1
#
_entry.id   AF-A0A820K4Z2-F1
#
_cell.length_a   1.000
_cell.length_b   1.000
_cell.length_c   1.000
_cell.angle_alpha   90.00
_cell.angle_beta   90.00
_cell.angle_gamma   90.00
#
_symmetry.space_group_name_H-M   'P 1'
#
loop_
_entity.id
_entity.type
_entity.pdbx_description
1 polymer ?
#
loop_
_entity_poly.entity_id
_entity_poly.type
_entity_poly.pdbx_seq_one_letter_code
_entity_poly.pdbx_strand_id
1 'polypeptide(L)'
;IAQQVIPAGTDPKSVLCMYFKQGSCTKGAKCKFSHDLAIERKAEKRSLYDDGGREITSKENDTMANWDDAQLAEVVEKRHGEDNRKKNATQIVCFHHYELYFYY
;
A
#
# COMPACT_ATOMS: atom_id res chain seq x y z
N ILE A 1 -32.98 -11.81 24.11
CA ILE A 1 -32.69 -11.06 22.86
C ILE A 1 -31.21 -10.65 22.93
N ALA A 2 -30.34 -11.26 22.12
CA ALA A 2 -28.90 -11.00 22.16
C ALA A 2 -28.56 -9.68 21.48
N GLN A 3 -28.14 -8.67 22.24
CA GLN A 3 -27.94 -7.30 21.76
C GLN A 3 -26.54 -7.14 21.11
N GLN A 4 -26.48 -6.62 19.89
CA GLN A 4 -25.23 -6.40 19.15
C GLN A 4 -24.35 -5.38 19.88
N VAL A 5 -23.21 -5.83 20.40
CA VAL A 5 -22.21 -4.98 21.09
C VAL A 5 -21.31 -4.34 20.03
N ILE A 6 -21.17 -3.02 20.11
CA ILE A 6 -20.35 -2.23 19.18
C ILE A 6 -19.19 -1.66 20.00
N PRO A 7 -17.93 -1.71 19.52
CA PRO A 7 -16.82 -1.05 20.19
C PRO A 7 -17.05 0.47 20.32
N ALA A 8 -16.54 1.04 21.41
CA ALA A 8 -16.63 2.48 21.66
C ALA A 8 -15.87 3.25 20.58
N GLY A 9 -16.55 4.18 19.90
CA GLY A 9 -15.98 5.00 18.82
C GLY A 9 -16.50 4.66 17.41
N THR A 10 -17.28 3.59 17.24
CA THR A 10 -17.95 3.30 15.96
C THR A 10 -19.38 3.86 15.96
N ASP A 11 -19.71 4.66 14.95
CA ASP A 11 -21.06 5.19 14.79
C ASP A 11 -22.06 4.05 14.59
N PRO A 12 -23.13 3.95 15.39
CA PRO A 12 -24.03 2.80 15.35
C PRO A 12 -24.81 2.70 14.02
N LYS A 13 -25.01 3.81 13.31
CA LYS A 13 -25.61 3.84 11.96
C LYS A 13 -24.65 3.37 10.85
N SER A 14 -23.35 3.28 11.12
CA SER A 14 -22.38 2.71 10.17
C SER A 14 -22.38 1.18 10.19
N VAL A 15 -23.09 0.57 11.14
CA VAL A 15 -23.13 -0.88 11.34
C VAL A 15 -24.50 -1.41 10.92
N LEU A 16 -24.52 -2.49 10.12
CA LEU A 16 -25.75 -3.16 9.73
C LEU A 16 -26.46 -3.77 10.95
N CYS A 17 -27.78 -3.59 11.01
CA CYS A 17 -28.62 -4.19 12.04
C CYS A 17 -28.73 -5.70 11.85
N MET A 18 -28.27 -6.47 12.84
CA MET A 18 -28.37 -7.95 12.81
C MET A 18 -29.82 -8.44 12.68
N TYR A 19 -30.77 -7.79 13.36
CA TYR A 19 -32.20 -8.16 13.28
C TYR A 19 -32.82 -7.81 11.94
N PHE A 20 -32.34 -6.75 11.28
CA PHE A 20 -32.81 -6.41 9.94
C PHE A 20 -32.31 -7.44 8.93
N LYS A 21 -31.05 -7.87 9.05
CA LYS A 21 -30.49 -8.98 8.28
C LYS A 21 -31.29 -10.27 8.46
N GLN A 22 -31.82 -10.52 9.66
CA GLN A 22 -32.66 -11.67 10.00
C GLN A 22 -34.16 -11.46 9.70
N GLY A 23 -34.57 -10.28 9.21
CA GLY A 23 -35.99 -9.97 8.92
C GLY A 23 -36.88 -9.79 10.16
N SER A 24 -36.31 -9.70 11.36
CA SER A 24 -37.02 -9.62 12.65
C SER A 24 -36.98 -8.22 13.28
N CYS A 25 -36.51 -7.20 12.56
CA CYS A 25 -36.39 -5.85 13.11
C CYS A 25 -37.74 -5.13 13.16
N THR A 26 -38.24 -4.87 14.38
CA THR A 26 -39.48 -4.11 14.62
C THR A 26 -39.28 -2.60 14.73
N LYS A 27 -38.03 -2.12 14.71
CA LYS A 27 -37.69 -0.71 14.97
C LYS A 27 -37.86 0.21 13.75
N GLY A 28 -38.01 -0.35 12.56
CA GLY A 28 -38.17 0.40 11.31
C GLY A 28 -37.11 1.50 11.14
N ALA A 29 -37.54 2.70 10.75
CA ALA A 29 -36.65 3.85 10.52
C ALA A 29 -36.01 4.42 11.80
N LYS A 30 -36.49 4.05 13.00
CA LYS A 30 -35.95 4.49 14.28
C LYS A 30 -34.85 3.56 14.82
N CYS A 31 -34.40 2.60 14.01
CA CYS A 31 -33.34 1.69 14.41
C CYS A 31 -32.02 2.45 14.67
N LYS A 32 -31.33 2.08 15.75
CA LYS A 32 -29.99 2.59 16.10
C LYS A 32 -28.94 2.14 15.08
N PHE A 33 -29.20 1.01 14.42
CA PHE A 33 -28.35 0.37 13.42
C PHE A 33 -28.89 0.60 12.01
N SER A 34 -28.05 0.44 10.99
CA SER A 34 -28.47 0.63 9.61
C SER A 34 -29.33 -0.52 9.08
N HIS A 35 -30.30 -0.17 8.24
CA HIS A 35 -31.07 -1.10 7.41
C HIS A 35 -30.59 -1.14 5.95
N ASP A 36 -29.42 -0.58 5.66
CA ASP A 36 -28.84 -0.60 4.33
C ASP A 36 -27.90 -1.81 4.17
N LEU A 37 -28.32 -2.80 3.39
CA LEU A 37 -27.56 -4.01 3.08
C LEU A 37 -26.25 -3.69 2.33
N ALA A 38 -26.13 -2.52 1.71
CA ALA A 38 -24.90 -2.12 1.03
C ALA A 38 -23.75 -1.84 2.00
N ILE A 39 -24.04 -1.56 3.28
CA ILE A 39 -23.03 -1.28 4.30
C ILE A 39 -22.18 -2.52 4.62
N GLU A 40 -22.75 -3.73 4.58
CA GLU A 40 -21.99 -4.96 4.86
C GLU A 40 -20.88 -5.21 3.83
N ARG A 41 -21.02 -4.70 2.61
CA ARG A 41 -19.98 -4.81 1.56
C ARG A 41 -18.85 -3.82 1.71
N LYS A 42 -18.98 -2.80 2.57
CA LYS A 42 -17.89 -1.88 2.89
C LYS A 42 -17.01 -2.54 3.94
N ALA A 43 -16.27 -3.55 3.53
CA ALA A 43 -15.17 -4.08 4.33
C ALA A 43 -14.25 -2.92 4.73
N GLU A 44 -13.78 -2.94 5.97
CA GLU A 44 -12.83 -1.96 6.47
C GLU A 44 -11.70 -1.78 5.46
N LYS A 45 -11.41 -0.54 5.07
CA LYS A 45 -10.30 -0.27 4.16
C LYS A 45 -9.03 -0.70 4.90
N ARG A 46 -8.44 -1.82 4.48
CA ARG A 46 -7.09 -2.22 4.92
C ARG A 46 -6.22 -0.97 4.79
N SER A 47 -5.69 -0.51 5.92
CA SER A 47 -4.82 0.67 5.91
C SER A 47 -3.67 0.39 4.95
N LEU A 48 -3.42 1.31 4.01
CA LEU A 48 -2.33 1.19 3.04
C LEU A 48 -0.96 1.04 3.72
N TYR A 49 -0.87 1.46 4.99
CA TYR A 49 0.33 1.43 5.82
C TYR A 49 0.37 0.25 6.80
N ASP A 50 -0.72 -0.53 6.89
CA ASP A 50 -0.72 -1.74 7.70
C ASP A 50 -0.17 -2.90 6.85
N ASP A 51 1.16 -3.02 6.87
CA ASP A 51 1.96 -4.12 6.30
C ASP A 51 1.77 -5.43 7.13
N GLY A 52 0.70 -5.51 7.94
CA GLY A 52 0.38 -6.57 8.91
C GLY A 52 -0.09 -7.88 8.27
N GLY A 53 0.55 -8.29 7.18
CA GLY A 53 0.20 -9.48 6.43
C GLY A 53 1.36 -10.14 5.69
N ARG A 54 2.57 -9.57 5.74
CA ARG A 54 3.76 -10.32 5.35
C ARG A 54 4.35 -10.97 6.59
N GLU A 55 4.47 -12.28 6.54
CA GLU A 55 5.07 -13.13 7.56
C GLU A 55 6.32 -12.46 8.18
N ILE A 56 6.22 -12.16 9.47
CA ILE A 56 7.30 -11.63 10.31
C ILE A 56 8.17 -12.83 10.68
N THR A 57 8.92 -13.34 9.72
CA THR A 57 10.02 -14.28 9.96
C THR A 57 11.27 -13.89 9.16
N SER A 58 11.13 -13.02 8.15
CA SER A 58 12.23 -12.66 7.25
C SER A 58 12.64 -11.18 7.26
N LYS A 59 11.89 -10.25 7.87
CA LYS A 59 12.24 -8.79 7.84
C LYS A 59 13.21 -8.33 8.92
N GLU A 60 13.27 -9.00 10.05
CA GLU A 60 14.09 -8.54 11.18
C GLU A 60 15.60 -8.64 10.88
N ASN A 61 15.98 -9.53 9.95
CA ASN A 61 17.35 -9.64 9.47
C ASN A 61 17.61 -8.90 8.14
N ASP A 62 16.62 -8.31 7.47
CA ASP A 62 16.82 -7.50 6.25
C ASP A 62 17.31 -6.07 6.56
N THR A 63 18.13 -5.91 7.59
CA THR A 63 18.81 -4.65 7.87
C THR A 63 20.04 -4.56 6.97
N MET A 64 20.41 -3.37 6.48
CA MET A 64 21.57 -3.16 5.59
C MET A 64 22.90 -3.75 6.09
N ALA A 65 22.98 -4.05 7.39
CA ALA A 65 24.11 -4.71 8.04
C ALA A 65 24.20 -6.24 7.81
N ASN A 66 23.13 -6.89 7.33
CA ASN A 66 23.02 -8.34 7.25
C ASN A 66 22.93 -8.86 5.79
N TRP A 67 23.29 -8.01 4.83
CA TRP A 67 23.31 -8.37 3.40
C TRP A 67 24.59 -9.12 3.08
N ASP A 68 24.45 -10.33 2.52
CA ASP A 68 25.58 -11.11 2.02
C ASP A 68 26.07 -10.59 0.65
N ASP A 69 27.35 -10.79 0.35
CA ASP A 69 27.98 -10.35 -0.92
C ASP A 69 27.25 -10.86 -2.17
N ALA A 70 26.66 -12.05 -2.10
CA ALA A 70 25.86 -12.62 -3.20
C ALA A 70 24.56 -11.84 -3.44
N GLN A 71 23.87 -11.41 -2.38
CA GLN A 71 22.65 -10.61 -2.46
C GLN A 71 22.97 -9.20 -2.96
N LEU A 72 24.11 -8.65 -2.53
CA LEU A 72 24.58 -7.35 -2.98
C LEU A 72 24.90 -7.37 -4.49
N ALA A 73 25.58 -8.40 -4.97
CA ALA A 73 25.88 -8.57 -6.40
C ALA A 73 24.60 -8.66 -7.25
N GLU A 74 23.59 -9.40 -6.79
CA GLU A 74 22.30 -9.53 -7.49
C GLU A 74 21.55 -8.19 -7.60
N VAL A 75 21.51 -7.40 -6.53
CA VAL A 75 20.85 -6.09 -6.53
C VAL A 75 21.64 -5.08 -7.38
N VAL A 76 22.97 -5.14 -7.36
CA VAL A 76 23.83 -4.31 -8.22
C VAL A 76 23.61 -4.66 -9.70
N GLU A 77 23.54 -5.94 -10.06
CA GLU A 77 23.22 -6.36 -11.42
C GLU A 77 21.81 -5.93 -11.84
N LYS A 78 20.81 -6.01 -10.95
CA LYS A 78 19.46 -5.51 -11.22
C LYS A 78 19.39 -3.99 -11.37
N ARG A 79 20.19 -3.22 -10.62
CA ARG A 79 20.24 -1.74 -10.72
C ARG A 79 21.11 -1.23 -11.87
N HIS A 80 22.17 -1.95 -12.23
CA HIS A 80 23.07 -1.65 -13.35
C HIS A 80 22.80 -2.50 -14.58
N GLY A 81 21.67 -3.21 -14.60
CA GLY A 81 21.24 -4.08 -15.69
C GLY A 81 21.03 -3.34 -17.00
N GLU A 82 20.62 -4.11 -18.00
CA GLU A 82 20.54 -3.78 -19.43
C GLU A 82 19.92 -2.40 -19.77
N ASP A 83 19.11 -1.83 -18.89
CA ASP A 83 18.51 -0.50 -18.99
C ASP A 83 19.51 0.66 -18.92
N ASN A 84 20.65 0.53 -18.24
CA ASN A 84 21.69 1.57 -18.22
C ASN A 84 22.63 1.47 -19.44
N ARG A 85 22.78 0.27 -20.01
CA ARG A 85 23.53 0.03 -21.26
C ARG A 85 22.75 0.49 -22.50
N LYS A 86 21.42 0.53 -22.41
CA LYS A 86 20.51 1.04 -23.45
C LYS A 86 20.25 2.56 -23.39
N LYS A 87 20.83 3.29 -22.44
CA LYS A 87 20.78 4.76 -22.48
C LYS A 87 21.60 5.23 -23.68
N ASN A 88 20.85 5.73 -24.66
CA ASN A 88 21.30 6.34 -25.90
C ASN A 88 22.54 7.20 -25.69
N ALA A 89 23.62 6.90 -26.42
CA ALA A 89 24.76 7.80 -26.54
C ALA A 89 24.25 9.16 -27.05
N THR A 90 24.09 10.13 -26.15
CA THR A 90 23.73 11.48 -26.54
C THR A 90 24.96 12.11 -27.16
N GLN A 91 24.87 12.50 -28.43
CA GLN A 91 25.86 13.34 -29.10
C GLN A 91 25.79 14.81 -28.62
N ILE A 92 25.57 15.03 -27.32
CA ILE A 92 25.63 16.39 -26.78
C ILE A 92 27.11 16.70 -26.59
N VAL A 93 27.72 17.21 -27.65
CA VAL A 93 29.06 17.76 -27.58
C VAL A 93 29.00 19.01 -26.71
N CYS A 94 29.84 19.08 -25.68
CA CYS A 94 29.92 20.23 -24.79
C CYS A 94 30.44 21.44 -25.57
N PHE A 95 29.58 22.46 -25.78
CA PHE A 95 29.92 23.69 -26.51
C PHE A 95 31.15 24.42 -25.94
N HIS A 96 31.46 24.23 -24.65
CA HIS A 96 32.64 24.83 -24.02
C HIS A 96 33.97 24.32 -24.60
N HIS A 97 33.98 23.14 -25.23
CA HIS A 97 35.19 22.60 -25.85
C HIS A 97 35.52 23.24 -27.20
N TYR A 98 34.53 23.75 -27.95
CA TYR A 98 34.77 24.29 -29.29
C TYR A 98 35.36 25.71 -29.28
N GLU A 99 35.13 26.52 -28.24
CA GLU A 99 35.72 27.87 -28.19
C GLU A 99 37.24 27.84 -28.02
N LEU A 100 37.82 26.79 -27.43
CA LEU A 100 39.28 26.70 -27.28
C LEU A 100 40.02 26.28 -28.56
N TYR A 101 39.33 25.77 -29.58
CA TYR A 101 39.94 25.35 -30.86
C TYR A 101 39.83 26.42 -31.96
N PHE A 102 39.04 27.48 -31.78
CA PHE A 102 38.94 28.58 -32.75
C PHE A 102 39.87 29.77 -32.45
N TYR A 103 40.60 29.73 -31.33
CA TYR A 103 41.56 30.76 -30.93
C TYR A 103 43.01 30.27 -30.89
N TYR A 104 43.33 29.17 -31.59
CA TYR A 104 44.71 28.74 -31.87
C TYR A 104 44.98 28.69 -33.37
#